data_AF-A0A7V3SMC1-F1
#
_entry.id   AF-A0A7V3SMC1-F1
#
_cell.length_a   1.000
_cell.length_b   1.000
_cell.length_c   1.000
_cell.angle_alpha   90.00
_cell.angle_beta   90.00
_cell.angle_gamma   90.00
#
_symmetry.space_group_name_H-M   'P 1'
#
loop_
_entity.id
_entity.type
_entity.pdbx_description
1 polymer ?
#
loop_
_entity_poly.entity_id
_entity_poly.type
_entity_poly.pdbx_seq_one_letter_code
_entity_poly.pdbx_strand_id
1 'polypeptide(L)'
;MTKRRFIALVTFLAGLYYFLEFVVPPTIPWRTVRGEVVSVSPQSITLLVNGQQQQIPVEPTLKVYRERPTGAPESVEPAQLRPGDRVSAGPTTYLSDWLTPVNNFFIVLGSMAWGMGLISLAMVHSGNIRRRRPEWYGSVVFFLAVGGGIVAGLGYGAEGGWLKEANDVVFNYLLRPMSSTVFSLLAFHMATASYRAFRVKSGEAALMMTSAFVVMLGQIPIGLWLTHGLPSFLQLPVMAQWVLYIANSAAVRGMWFGMMVGAIAVGLRFWLSLERGAFFDREL
;
A
#
# COMPACT_ATOMS: atom_id res chain seq x y z
N MET A 1 9.98 -24.33 -23.66
CA MET A 1 8.93 -24.18 -22.62
C MET A 1 7.74 -23.46 -23.24
N THR A 2 6.50 -23.97 -23.15
CA THR A 2 5.32 -23.29 -23.73
C THR A 2 5.07 -21.96 -23.00
N LYS A 3 4.68 -20.88 -23.71
CA LYS A 3 4.44 -19.55 -23.12
C LYS A 3 3.55 -19.58 -21.85
N ARG A 4 2.57 -20.48 -21.80
CA ARG A 4 1.71 -20.71 -20.63
C ARG A 4 2.45 -21.31 -19.42
N ARG A 5 3.39 -22.25 -19.65
CA ARG A 5 4.20 -22.85 -18.58
C ARG A 5 5.20 -21.86 -18.00
N PHE A 6 5.72 -20.95 -18.83
CA PHE A 6 6.56 -19.85 -18.36
C PHE A 6 5.79 -18.89 -17.44
N ILE A 7 4.57 -18.50 -17.82
CA ILE A 7 3.70 -17.68 -16.96
C ILE A 7 3.44 -18.37 -15.63
N ALA A 8 3.00 -19.64 -15.66
CA ALA A 8 2.73 -20.39 -14.45
C ALA A 8 3.96 -20.47 -13.53
N LEU A 9 5.15 -20.68 -14.08
CA LEU A 9 6.40 -20.73 -13.31
C LEU A 9 6.73 -19.37 -12.67
N VAL A 10 6.69 -18.28 -13.46
CA VAL A 10 7.02 -16.92 -12.95
C VAL A 10 6.02 -16.50 -11.88
N THR A 11 4.73 -16.70 -12.12
CA THR A 11 3.66 -16.39 -11.18
C THR A 11 3.76 -17.24 -9.90
N PHE A 12 4.12 -18.53 -10.03
CA PHE A 12 4.37 -19.40 -8.88
C PHE A 12 5.58 -18.95 -8.05
N LEU A 13 6.70 -18.60 -8.69
CA LEU A 13 7.91 -18.13 -8.01
C LEU A 13 7.67 -16.78 -7.30
N ALA A 14 6.94 -15.88 -7.93
CA ALA A 14 6.55 -14.61 -7.32
C ALA A 14 5.64 -14.84 -6.09
N GLY A 15 4.69 -15.76 -6.20
CA GLY A 15 3.90 -16.19 -5.04
C GLY A 15 4.79 -16.77 -3.94
N LEU A 16 5.65 -17.73 -4.28
CA LEU A 16 6.54 -18.37 -3.32
C LEU A 16 7.42 -17.36 -2.56
N TYR A 17 7.90 -16.31 -3.22
CA TYR A 17 8.63 -15.21 -2.55
C TYR A 17 7.80 -14.55 -1.45
N TYR A 18 6.57 -14.12 -1.75
CA TYR A 18 5.70 -13.49 -0.75
C TYR A 18 5.35 -14.43 0.40
N PHE A 19 5.21 -15.73 0.12
CA PHE A 19 5.01 -16.73 1.16
C PHE A 19 6.25 -16.88 2.05
N LEU A 20 7.46 -16.89 1.46
CA LEU A 20 8.71 -17.01 2.20
C LEU A 20 9.03 -15.78 3.03
N GLU A 21 8.73 -14.56 2.55
CA GLU A 21 8.83 -13.34 3.35
C GLU A 21 7.99 -13.43 4.65
N PHE A 22 6.94 -14.24 4.64
CA PHE A 22 6.07 -14.43 5.78
C PHE A 22 6.53 -15.53 6.76
N VAL A 23 7.09 -16.63 6.25
CA VAL A 23 7.53 -17.77 7.08
C VAL A 23 8.91 -17.52 7.69
N VAL A 24 9.76 -16.75 7.01
CA VAL A 24 11.13 -16.50 7.45
C VAL A 24 11.14 -15.40 8.53
N PRO A 25 11.89 -15.57 9.63
CA PRO A 25 12.03 -14.55 10.66
C PRO A 25 12.47 -13.21 10.06
N PRO A 26 11.97 -12.07 10.57
CA PRO A 26 12.31 -10.73 10.05
C PRO A 26 13.77 -10.33 10.31
N THR A 27 14.54 -11.19 10.97
CA THR A 27 15.94 -10.98 11.29
C THR A 27 16.75 -12.18 10.82
N ILE A 28 17.80 -11.92 10.05
CA ILE A 28 18.76 -12.95 9.65
C ILE A 28 19.76 -13.15 10.80
N PRO A 29 19.85 -14.33 11.44
CA PRO A 29 20.63 -14.52 12.67
C PRO A 29 22.10 -14.11 12.59
N TRP A 30 22.71 -14.16 11.40
CA TRP A 30 24.12 -13.82 11.16
C TRP A 30 24.35 -12.48 10.45
N ARG A 31 23.31 -11.79 9.97
CA ARG A 31 23.43 -10.44 9.38
C ARG A 31 22.80 -9.33 10.23
N THR A 32 21.96 -9.69 11.19
CA THR A 32 21.37 -8.73 12.13
C THR A 32 22.16 -8.68 13.42
N VAL A 33 22.48 -7.46 13.84
CA VAL A 33 23.20 -7.19 15.08
C VAL A 33 22.18 -6.84 16.15
N ARG A 34 22.22 -7.55 17.28
CA ARG A 34 21.36 -7.28 18.43
C ARG A 34 22.17 -6.56 19.50
N GLY A 35 21.66 -5.45 19.99
CA GLY A 35 22.34 -4.65 21.00
C GLY A 35 21.47 -3.54 21.59
N GLU A 36 22.02 -2.86 22.58
CA GLU A 36 21.39 -1.69 23.20
C GLU A 36 21.85 -0.42 22.50
N VAL A 37 20.92 0.48 22.15
CA VAL A 37 21.26 1.75 21.50
C VAL A 37 22.04 2.64 22.47
N VAL A 38 23.24 3.06 22.08
CA VAL A 38 24.06 4.00 22.84
C VAL A 38 23.87 5.42 22.30
N SER A 39 23.96 5.56 20.98
CA SER A 39 23.77 6.85 20.30
C SER A 39 23.23 6.64 18.90
N VAL A 40 22.50 7.64 18.42
CA VAL A 40 21.90 7.67 17.09
C VAL A 40 22.36 8.93 16.39
N SER A 41 22.93 8.76 15.20
CA SER A 41 23.29 9.83 14.28
C SER A 41 22.53 9.61 12.97
N PRO A 42 22.27 10.66 12.16
CA PRO A 42 21.66 10.51 10.84
C PRO A 42 22.39 9.52 9.92
N GLN A 43 23.69 9.31 10.13
CA GLN A 43 24.54 8.47 9.29
C GLN A 43 24.84 7.09 9.90
N SER A 44 24.66 6.91 11.21
CA SER A 44 25.02 5.67 11.89
C SER A 44 24.31 5.49 13.22
N ILE A 45 24.12 4.24 13.63
CA ILE A 45 23.60 3.85 14.93
C ILE A 45 24.72 3.15 15.69
N THR A 46 24.99 3.58 16.92
CA THR A 46 25.95 2.91 17.80
C THR A 46 25.19 1.97 18.72
N LEU A 47 25.48 0.68 18.63
CA LEU A 47 24.91 -0.35 19.48
C LEU A 47 25.96 -0.90 20.44
N LEU A 48 25.55 -1.21 21.67
CA LEU A 48 26.33 -1.97 22.62
C LEU A 48 26.00 -3.46 22.43
N VAL A 49 26.98 -4.23 21.95
CA VAL A 49 26.86 -5.66 21.64
C VAL A 49 27.89 -6.40 22.49
N ASN A 50 27.45 -7.27 23.39
CA ASN A 50 28.33 -8.02 24.30
C ASN A 50 29.35 -7.14 25.06
N GLY A 51 28.96 -5.91 25.41
CA GLY A 51 29.82 -4.95 26.12
C GLY A 51 30.79 -4.15 25.23
N GLN A 52 30.80 -4.37 23.92
CA GLN A 52 31.57 -3.56 22.96
C GLN A 52 30.65 -2.65 22.14
N GLN A 53 31.10 -1.43 21.87
CA GLN A 53 30.36 -0.52 20.98
C GLN A 53 30.64 -0.88 19.52
N GLN A 54 29.57 -1.12 18.77
CA GLN A 54 29.60 -1.39 17.35
C GLN A 54 28.77 -0.35 16.61
N GLN A 55 29.39 0.35 15.68
CA GLN A 55 28.74 1.34 14.84
C GLN A 55 28.20 0.69 13.57
N ILE A 56 26.91 0.89 13.29
CA ILE A 56 26.23 0.37 12.11
C ILE A 56 25.85 1.56 11.23
N PRO A 57 26.29 1.62 9.96
CA PRO A 57 25.91 2.69 9.05
C PRO A 57 24.41 2.62 8.75
N VAL A 58 23.76 3.78 8.64
CA VAL A 58 22.36 3.88 8.23
C VAL A 58 22.30 3.76 6.71
N GLU A 59 22.11 2.53 6.23
CA GLU A 59 21.91 2.21 4.81
C GLU A 59 20.41 2.17 4.45
N PRO A 60 20.02 2.37 3.17
CA PRO A 60 18.61 2.29 2.75
C PRO A 60 17.94 0.94 3.03
N THR A 61 18.72 -0.12 3.13
CA THR A 61 18.30 -1.49 3.42
C THR A 61 18.27 -1.80 4.92
N LEU A 62 18.78 -0.88 5.77
CA LEU A 62 18.81 -1.06 7.21
C LEU A 62 17.39 -0.99 7.76
N LYS A 63 16.95 -2.08 8.38
CA LYS A 63 15.76 -2.07 9.24
C LYS A 63 16.20 -2.27 10.67
N VAL A 64 15.51 -1.56 11.55
CA VAL A 64 15.71 -1.67 12.99
C VAL A 64 14.40 -2.14 13.61
N TYR A 65 14.50 -3.19 14.42
CA TYR A 65 13.41 -3.69 15.24
C TYR A 65 13.69 -3.43 16.70
N ARG A 66 12.83 -2.64 17.35
CA ARG A 66 12.85 -2.46 18.80
C ARG A 66 12.18 -3.66 19.46
N GLU A 67 12.86 -4.27 20.42
CA GLU A 67 12.32 -5.36 21.23
C GLU A 67 11.31 -4.80 22.23
N ARG A 68 10.10 -5.38 22.26
CA ARG A 68 9.07 -5.04 23.25
C ARG A 68 9.03 -6.15 24.32
N PRO A 69 9.02 -5.82 25.63
CA PRO A 69 8.92 -6.81 26.69
C PRO A 69 7.66 -7.69 26.61
N THR A 70 6.57 -7.15 26.08
CA THR A 70 5.26 -7.81 25.98
C THR A 70 4.64 -7.60 24.60
N GLY A 71 5.35 -7.98 23.54
CA GLY A 71 4.81 -7.90 22.17
C GLY A 71 5.77 -8.37 21.08
N ALA A 72 5.28 -8.39 19.84
CA ALA A 72 6.14 -8.60 18.68
C ALA A 72 7.13 -7.42 18.54
N PRO A 73 8.36 -7.66 18.02
CA PRO A 73 9.30 -6.60 17.71
C PRO A 73 8.68 -5.55 16.79
N GLU A 74 8.92 -4.29 17.08
CA GLU A 74 8.37 -3.16 16.31
C GLU A 74 9.42 -2.64 15.33
N SER A 75 9.07 -2.46 14.06
CA SER A 75 9.96 -1.76 13.12
C SER A 75 9.94 -0.27 13.43
N VAL A 76 11.11 0.30 13.71
CA VAL A 76 11.27 1.70 14.12
C VAL A 76 12.25 2.39 13.19
N GLU A 77 11.99 3.64 12.82
CA GLU A 77 12.95 4.44 12.07
C GLU A 77 14.17 4.76 12.95
N PRO A 78 15.40 4.75 12.41
CA PRO A 78 16.60 5.09 13.16
C PRO A 78 16.47 6.37 13.98
N ALA A 79 15.84 7.42 13.44
CA ALA A 79 15.63 8.71 14.10
C ALA A 79 14.72 8.66 15.33
N GLN A 80 13.89 7.63 15.49
CA GLN A 80 12.96 7.47 16.61
C GLN A 80 13.53 6.61 17.74
N LEU A 81 14.75 6.08 17.57
CA LEU A 81 15.43 5.28 18.58
C LEU A 81 15.97 6.17 19.70
N ARG A 82 15.90 5.65 20.92
CA ARG A 82 16.42 6.32 22.11
C ARG A 82 17.58 5.52 22.69
N PRO A 83 18.57 6.19 23.31
CA PRO A 83 19.57 5.50 24.10
C PRO A 83 18.90 4.60 25.16
N GLY A 84 19.36 3.35 25.27
CA GLY A 84 18.77 2.33 26.14
C GLY A 84 17.75 1.40 25.47
N ASP A 85 17.30 1.70 24.26
CA ASP A 85 16.41 0.79 23.51
C ASP A 85 17.17 -0.49 23.11
N ARG A 86 16.60 -1.67 23.39
CA ARG A 86 17.10 -2.93 22.83
C ARG A 86 16.60 -3.11 21.43
N VAL A 87 17.51 -3.27 20.49
CA VAL A 87 17.19 -3.36 19.06
C VAL A 87 17.93 -4.47 18.35
N SER A 88 17.29 -4.99 17.31
CA SER A 88 17.92 -5.79 16.26
C SER A 88 18.03 -4.93 15.01
N ALA A 89 19.24 -4.64 14.55
CA ALA A 89 19.51 -3.80 13.38
C ALA A 89 20.22 -4.61 12.28
N GLY A 90 19.71 -4.55 11.06
CA GLY A 90 20.34 -5.18 9.89
C GLY A 90 19.36 -5.52 8.78
N PRO A 91 19.82 -6.18 7.71
CA PRO A 91 18.95 -6.65 6.64
C PRO A 91 18.00 -7.75 7.12
N THR A 92 16.74 -7.64 6.72
CA THR A 92 15.64 -8.50 7.23
C THR A 92 15.36 -9.71 6.35
N THR A 93 15.77 -9.64 5.09
CA THR A 93 15.48 -10.66 4.07
C THR A 93 16.74 -10.95 3.26
N TYR A 94 16.87 -12.18 2.75
CA TYR A 94 18.01 -12.60 1.93
C TYR A 94 18.17 -11.75 0.65
N LEU A 95 17.07 -11.14 0.20
CA LEU A 95 16.99 -10.25 -0.96
C LEU A 95 17.05 -8.76 -0.59
N SER A 96 17.45 -8.40 0.63
CA SER A 96 17.63 -7.00 1.06
C SER A 96 18.44 -6.19 0.05
N ASP A 97 19.45 -6.83 -0.53
CA ASP A 97 20.42 -6.22 -1.43
C ASP A 97 19.77 -5.87 -2.78
N TRP A 98 18.66 -6.55 -3.14
CA TRP A 98 17.86 -6.30 -4.34
C TRP A 98 16.76 -5.27 -4.14
N LEU A 99 16.45 -4.88 -2.89
CA LEU A 99 15.38 -3.94 -2.59
C LEU A 99 15.60 -2.59 -3.31
N THR A 100 16.80 -2.04 -3.21
CA THR A 100 17.14 -0.75 -3.84
C THR A 100 17.11 -0.83 -5.37
N PRO A 101 17.77 -1.80 -6.05
CA PRO A 101 17.65 -1.97 -7.49
C PRO A 101 16.22 -2.15 -7.98
N VAL A 102 15.42 -2.98 -7.30
CA VAL A 102 14.02 -3.24 -7.68
C VAL A 102 13.17 -2.00 -7.49
N ASN A 103 13.34 -1.28 -6.38
CA ASN A 103 12.66 -0.01 -6.15
C ASN A 103 13.02 1.03 -7.23
N ASN A 104 14.30 1.16 -7.56
CA ASN A 104 14.75 2.06 -8.63
C ASN A 104 14.16 1.65 -9.98
N PHE A 105 14.10 0.35 -10.28
CA PHE A 105 13.42 -0.16 -11.47
C PHE A 105 11.94 0.26 -11.50
N PHE A 106 11.21 0.12 -10.38
CA PHE A 106 9.82 0.58 -10.28
C PHE A 106 9.66 2.09 -10.41
N ILE A 107 10.59 2.89 -9.88
CA ILE A 107 10.61 4.35 -10.05
C ILE A 107 10.81 4.72 -11.52
N VAL A 108 11.73 4.06 -12.21
CA VAL A 108 11.95 4.27 -13.65
C VAL A 108 10.72 3.86 -14.44
N LEU A 109 10.17 2.67 -14.18
CA LEU A 109 8.96 2.19 -14.85
C LEU A 109 7.77 3.12 -14.58
N GLY A 110 7.59 3.56 -13.34
CA GLY A 110 6.54 4.48 -12.92
C GLY A 110 6.66 5.83 -13.62
N SER A 111 7.87 6.41 -13.64
CA SER A 111 8.11 7.68 -14.34
C SER A 111 7.87 7.59 -15.84
N MET A 112 8.25 6.47 -16.49
CA MET A 112 7.90 6.20 -17.88
C MET A 112 6.39 6.04 -18.09
N ALA A 113 5.69 5.35 -17.18
CA ALA A 113 4.25 5.13 -17.25
C ALA A 113 3.47 6.46 -17.16
N TRP A 114 3.93 7.40 -16.33
CA TRP A 114 3.37 8.76 -16.29
C TRP A 114 3.47 9.45 -17.66
N GLY A 115 4.64 9.39 -18.31
CA GLY A 115 4.83 9.93 -19.65
C GLY A 115 3.93 9.28 -20.70
N MET A 116 3.86 7.94 -20.70
CA MET A 116 2.98 7.17 -21.59
C MET A 116 1.51 7.50 -21.38
N GLY A 117 1.08 7.69 -20.12
CA GLY A 117 -0.29 8.11 -19.79
C GLY A 117 -0.63 9.48 -20.37
N LEU A 118 0.26 10.46 -20.21
CA LEU A 118 0.09 11.79 -20.78
C LEU A 118 0.06 11.77 -22.32
N ILE A 119 0.97 11.03 -22.95
CA ILE A 119 1.02 10.87 -24.41
C ILE A 119 -0.27 10.21 -24.92
N SER A 120 -0.74 9.15 -24.24
CA SER A 120 -1.99 8.46 -24.58
C SER A 120 -3.19 9.42 -24.56
N LEU A 121 -3.35 10.18 -23.47
CA LEU A 121 -4.41 11.18 -23.36
C LEU A 121 -4.28 12.26 -24.43
N ALA A 122 -3.05 12.77 -24.66
CA ALA A 122 -2.80 13.78 -25.67
C ALA A 122 -3.16 13.27 -27.08
N MET A 123 -2.83 12.02 -27.42
CA MET A 123 -3.20 11.43 -28.72
C MET A 123 -4.72 11.33 -28.90
N VAL A 124 -5.44 10.88 -27.86
CA VAL A 124 -6.91 10.74 -27.90
C VAL A 124 -7.56 12.12 -28.04
N HIS A 125 -7.21 13.07 -27.17
CA HIS A 125 -7.82 14.41 -27.17
C HIS A 125 -7.44 15.23 -28.40
N SER A 126 -6.20 15.12 -28.89
CA SER A 126 -5.80 15.73 -30.17
C SER A 126 -6.57 15.14 -31.34
N GLY A 127 -6.79 13.82 -31.33
CA GLY A 127 -7.60 13.13 -32.32
C GLY A 127 -9.06 13.59 -32.34
N ASN A 128 -9.64 13.85 -31.16
CA ASN A 128 -11.01 14.36 -31.02
C ASN A 128 -11.15 15.79 -31.54
N ILE A 129 -10.18 16.67 -31.25
CA ILE A 129 -10.15 18.06 -31.74
C ILE A 129 -9.99 18.07 -33.26
N ARG A 130 -8.97 17.37 -33.78
CA ARG A 130 -8.65 17.36 -35.23
C ARG A 130 -9.79 16.81 -36.08
N ARG A 131 -10.47 15.77 -35.59
CA ARG A 131 -11.59 15.12 -36.30
C ARG A 131 -12.96 15.67 -35.92
N ARG A 132 -13.02 16.72 -35.09
CA ARG A 132 -14.28 17.32 -34.58
C ARG A 132 -15.28 16.27 -34.13
N ARG A 133 -14.81 15.27 -33.38
CA ARG A 133 -15.66 14.22 -32.82
C ARG A 133 -16.69 14.84 -31.85
N PRO A 134 -17.79 14.13 -31.55
CA PRO A 134 -18.70 14.54 -30.49
C PRO A 134 -17.91 14.90 -29.23
N GLU A 135 -18.25 16.02 -28.60
CA GLU A 135 -17.58 16.51 -27.38
C GLU A 135 -16.12 16.97 -27.55
N TRP A 136 -15.69 17.33 -28.76
CA TRP A 136 -14.35 17.88 -29.02
C TRP A 136 -14.01 19.09 -28.13
N TYR A 137 -15.01 19.87 -27.72
CA TYR A 137 -14.83 21.02 -26.81
C TYR A 137 -14.26 20.58 -25.46
N GLY A 138 -14.66 19.41 -24.92
CA GLY A 138 -14.11 18.87 -23.68
C GLY A 138 -12.62 18.54 -23.80
N SER A 139 -12.18 18.15 -25.00
CA SER A 139 -10.76 17.92 -25.29
C SER A 139 -9.95 19.23 -25.31
N VAL A 140 -10.56 20.36 -25.67
CA VAL A 140 -9.91 21.68 -25.55
C VAL A 140 -9.77 22.08 -24.08
N VAL A 141 -10.85 21.92 -23.30
CA VAL A 141 -10.83 22.19 -21.85
C VAL A 141 -9.76 21.34 -21.15
N PHE A 142 -9.61 20.08 -21.55
CA PHE A 142 -8.53 19.21 -21.06
C PHE A 142 -7.14 19.83 -21.24
N PHE A 143 -6.79 20.28 -22.46
CA PHE A 143 -5.47 20.87 -22.71
C PHE A 143 -5.27 22.19 -21.97
N LEU A 144 -6.32 23.01 -21.85
CA LEU A 144 -6.27 24.23 -21.04
C LEU A 144 -6.03 23.92 -19.55
N ALA A 145 -6.70 22.90 -19.01
CA ALA A 145 -6.52 22.48 -17.63
C ALA A 145 -5.12 21.91 -17.38
N VAL A 146 -4.60 21.08 -18.29
CA VAL A 146 -3.22 20.55 -18.20
C VAL A 146 -2.20 21.68 -18.29
N GLY A 147 -2.36 22.59 -19.24
CA GLY A 147 -1.49 23.78 -19.37
C GLY A 147 -1.53 24.66 -18.11
N GLY A 148 -2.73 24.94 -17.59
CA GLY A 148 -2.91 25.68 -16.35
C GLY A 148 -2.25 24.99 -15.15
N GLY A 149 -2.37 23.66 -15.04
CA GLY A 149 -1.72 22.87 -14.00
C GLY A 149 -0.19 22.89 -14.09
N ILE A 150 0.37 22.85 -15.30
CA ILE A 150 1.83 22.98 -15.50
C ILE A 150 2.31 24.36 -15.06
N VAL A 151 1.61 25.43 -15.47
CA VAL A 151 1.96 26.80 -15.06
C VAL A 151 1.86 26.96 -13.54
N ALA A 152 0.81 26.41 -12.93
CA ALA A 152 0.66 26.39 -11.47
C ALA A 152 1.79 25.62 -10.77
N GLY A 153 2.18 24.46 -11.31
CA GLY A 153 3.27 23.63 -10.79
C GLY A 153 4.65 24.28 -10.88
N LEU A 154 4.85 25.24 -11.78
CA LEU A 154 6.08 26.05 -11.87
C LEU A 154 6.14 27.19 -10.82
N GLY A 155 5.16 27.26 -9.92
CA GLY A 155 5.11 28.24 -8.82
C GLY A 155 4.29 29.49 -9.13
N TYR A 156 3.81 29.66 -10.37
CA TYR A 156 2.90 30.76 -10.71
C TYR A 156 1.53 30.51 -10.07
N GLY A 157 1.07 31.38 -9.17
CA GLY A 157 -0.21 31.19 -8.49
C GLY A 157 -0.15 30.30 -7.22
N ALA A 158 1.04 30.00 -6.70
CA ALA A 158 1.16 29.29 -5.41
C ALA A 158 0.67 30.16 -4.23
N GLU A 159 1.05 31.44 -4.22
CA GLU A 159 0.78 32.32 -3.08
C GLU A 159 -0.44 33.24 -3.29
N GLY A 160 -0.79 33.60 -4.52
CA GLY A 160 -1.96 34.44 -4.84
C GLY A 160 -2.21 34.62 -6.35
N GLY A 161 -3.33 35.24 -6.72
CA GLY A 161 -3.68 35.61 -8.09
C GLY A 161 -4.77 34.73 -8.74
N TRP A 162 -5.22 35.13 -9.94
CA TRP A 162 -6.36 34.50 -10.63
C TRP A 162 -6.15 33.01 -10.93
N LEU A 163 -4.90 32.57 -11.17
CA LEU A 163 -4.59 31.16 -11.45
C LEU A 163 -4.77 30.29 -10.19
N LYS A 164 -4.46 30.84 -9.01
CA LYS A 164 -4.74 30.21 -7.72
C LYS A 164 -6.23 30.06 -7.50
N GLU A 165 -6.98 31.14 -7.70
CA GLU A 165 -8.44 31.14 -7.54
C GLU A 165 -9.11 30.14 -8.48
N ALA A 166 -8.68 30.09 -9.75
CA ALA A 166 -9.16 29.11 -10.71
C ALA A 166 -8.84 27.68 -10.27
N ASN A 167 -7.62 27.42 -9.80
CA ASN A 167 -7.23 26.11 -9.26
C ASN A 167 -8.05 25.75 -8.02
N ASP A 168 -8.24 26.67 -7.09
CA ASP A 168 -9.03 26.47 -5.87
C ASP A 168 -10.49 26.17 -6.20
N VAL A 169 -11.05 26.81 -7.23
CA VAL A 169 -12.41 26.52 -7.69
C VAL A 169 -12.50 25.10 -8.24
N VAL A 170 -11.59 24.72 -9.15
CA VAL A 170 -11.53 23.36 -9.71
C VAL A 170 -11.33 22.33 -8.60
N PHE A 171 -10.43 22.59 -7.66
CA PHE A 171 -10.12 21.65 -6.59
C PHE A 171 -11.28 21.50 -5.60
N ASN A 172 -11.79 22.61 -5.05
CA ASN A 172 -12.78 22.58 -3.96
C ASN A 172 -14.20 22.30 -4.45
N TYR A 173 -14.56 22.69 -5.66
CA TYR A 173 -15.93 22.56 -6.17
C TYR A 173 -16.11 21.51 -7.26
N LEU A 174 -15.03 21.03 -7.90
CA LEU A 174 -15.11 19.93 -8.87
C LEU A 174 -14.47 18.66 -8.31
N LEU A 175 -13.16 18.69 -8.04
CA LEU A 175 -12.39 17.49 -7.70
C LEU A 175 -12.78 16.91 -6.34
N ARG A 176 -12.88 17.75 -5.30
CA ARG A 176 -13.25 17.30 -3.94
C ARG A 176 -14.66 16.70 -3.87
N PRO A 177 -15.73 17.35 -4.39
CA PRO A 177 -17.06 16.76 -4.38
C PRO A 177 -17.15 15.47 -5.20
N MET A 178 -16.52 15.40 -6.38
CA MET A 178 -16.49 14.18 -7.19
C MET A 178 -15.77 13.03 -6.49
N SER A 179 -14.67 13.31 -5.79
CA SER A 179 -13.99 12.30 -4.98
C SER A 179 -14.87 11.83 -3.82
N SER A 180 -15.60 12.77 -3.18
CA SER A 180 -16.55 12.47 -2.12
C SER A 180 -17.73 11.63 -2.60
N THR A 181 -18.24 11.85 -3.82
CA THR A 181 -19.34 11.03 -4.35
C THR A 181 -18.90 9.61 -4.65
N VAL A 182 -17.71 9.43 -5.23
CA VAL A 182 -17.11 8.10 -5.45
C VAL A 182 -16.91 7.37 -4.12
N PHE A 183 -16.34 8.06 -3.12
CA PHE A 183 -16.14 7.47 -1.80
C PHE A 183 -17.46 7.15 -1.09
N SER A 184 -18.46 8.05 -1.16
CA SER A 184 -19.78 7.82 -0.60
C SER A 184 -20.48 6.63 -1.26
N LEU A 185 -20.37 6.49 -2.58
CA LEU A 185 -20.95 5.37 -3.32
C LEU A 185 -20.26 4.05 -2.96
N LEU A 186 -18.92 4.06 -2.84
CA LEU A 186 -18.14 2.91 -2.38
C LEU A 186 -18.55 2.50 -0.96
N ALA A 187 -18.65 3.47 -0.03
CA ALA A 187 -19.08 3.22 1.35
C ALA A 187 -20.51 2.66 1.42
N PHE A 188 -21.44 3.23 0.65
CA PHE A 188 -22.82 2.73 0.57
C PHE A 188 -22.88 1.29 0.04
N HIS A 189 -22.14 0.97 -1.04
CA HIS A 189 -22.10 -0.38 -1.58
C HIS A 189 -21.44 -1.37 -0.62
N MET A 190 -20.34 -0.99 0.03
CA MET A 190 -19.67 -1.81 1.05
C MET A 190 -20.61 -2.09 2.22
N ALA A 191 -21.31 -1.08 2.75
CA ALA A 191 -22.26 -1.25 3.82
C ALA A 191 -23.44 -2.16 3.41
N THR A 192 -23.99 -1.96 2.21
CA THR A 192 -25.10 -2.76 1.68
C THR A 192 -24.70 -4.23 1.47
N ALA A 193 -23.52 -4.47 0.92
CA ALA A 193 -22.98 -5.82 0.74
C ALA A 193 -22.71 -6.50 2.09
N SER A 194 -22.11 -5.77 3.04
CA SER A 194 -21.83 -6.26 4.39
C SER A 194 -23.11 -6.58 5.15
N TYR A 195 -24.13 -5.71 5.11
CA TYR A 195 -25.43 -5.97 5.72
C TYR A 195 -26.09 -7.24 5.14
N ARG A 196 -26.02 -7.43 3.82
CA ARG A 196 -26.52 -8.65 3.16
C ARG A 196 -25.75 -9.89 3.61
N ALA A 197 -24.44 -9.80 3.82
CA ALA A 197 -23.59 -10.89 4.29
C ALA A 197 -23.73 -11.19 5.80
N PHE A 198 -24.04 -10.18 6.62
CA PHE A 198 -24.17 -10.30 8.09
C PHE A 198 -25.57 -10.67 8.57
N ARG A 199 -26.58 -10.71 7.68
CA ARG A 199 -27.90 -11.20 8.06
C ARG A 199 -27.77 -12.65 8.51
N VAL A 200 -28.03 -12.92 9.80
CA VAL A 200 -27.85 -14.23 10.45
C VAL A 200 -28.75 -15.29 9.81
N LYS A 201 -28.24 -15.89 8.75
CA LYS A 201 -28.87 -16.97 7.99
C LYS A 201 -28.02 -18.25 7.98
N SER A 202 -26.78 -18.16 8.47
CA SER A 202 -25.82 -19.26 8.57
C SER A 202 -24.93 -19.08 9.79
N GLY A 203 -24.31 -20.17 10.25
CA GLY A 203 -23.32 -20.12 11.34
C GLY A 203 -22.12 -19.22 11.00
N GLU A 204 -21.73 -19.18 9.73
CA GLU A 204 -20.66 -18.29 9.23
C GLU A 204 -21.05 -16.80 9.36
N ALA A 205 -22.28 -16.43 8.98
CA ALA A 205 -22.78 -15.07 9.11
C ALA A 205 -22.88 -14.65 10.59
N ALA A 206 -23.28 -15.57 11.48
CA ALA A 206 -23.31 -15.33 12.92
C ALA A 206 -21.91 -15.09 13.50
N LEU A 207 -20.92 -15.87 13.07
CA LEU A 207 -19.53 -15.71 13.48
C LEU A 207 -18.99 -14.34 13.02
N MET A 208 -19.22 -13.98 11.75
CA MET A 208 -18.82 -12.67 11.21
C MET A 208 -19.47 -11.51 11.96
N MET A 209 -20.78 -11.59 12.22
CA MET A 209 -21.51 -10.55 12.97
C MET A 209 -20.98 -10.41 14.41
N THR A 210 -20.70 -11.53 15.08
CA THR A 210 -20.13 -11.52 16.43
C THR A 210 -18.73 -10.91 16.44
N SER A 211 -17.86 -11.31 15.50
CA SER A 211 -16.53 -10.72 15.36
C SER A 211 -16.60 -9.20 15.09
N ALA A 212 -17.49 -8.76 14.20
CA ALA A 212 -17.68 -7.35 13.91
C ALA A 212 -18.16 -6.57 15.14
N PHE A 213 -19.11 -7.11 15.90
CA PHE A 213 -19.61 -6.51 17.13
C PHE A 213 -18.51 -6.36 18.19
N VAL A 214 -17.71 -7.43 18.40
CA VAL A 214 -16.57 -7.40 19.32
C VAL A 214 -15.56 -6.33 18.91
N VAL A 215 -15.23 -6.24 17.61
CA VAL A 215 -14.30 -5.23 17.09
C VAL A 215 -14.86 -3.82 17.28
N MET A 216 -16.12 -3.57 16.91
CA MET A 216 -16.74 -2.25 17.05
C MET A 216 -16.78 -1.79 18.51
N LEU A 217 -17.17 -2.65 19.44
CA LEU A 217 -17.17 -2.31 20.87
C LEU A 217 -15.75 -2.17 21.45
N GLY A 218 -14.81 -3.01 21.03
CA GLY A 218 -13.43 -2.95 21.51
C GLY A 218 -12.64 -1.72 21.04
N GLN A 219 -13.09 -1.05 19.97
CA GLN A 219 -12.48 0.19 19.46
C GLN A 219 -13.00 1.46 20.13
N ILE A 220 -14.08 1.38 20.93
CA ILE A 220 -14.64 2.53 21.65
C ILE A 220 -14.42 2.38 23.16
N PRO A 221 -14.29 3.49 23.93
CA PRO A 221 -14.06 3.42 25.37
C PRO A 221 -15.11 2.63 26.15
N ILE A 222 -16.34 2.55 25.64
CA ILE A 222 -17.45 1.80 26.23
C ILE A 222 -17.13 0.29 26.35
N GLY A 223 -16.40 -0.28 25.39
CA GLY A 223 -16.04 -1.71 25.44
C GLY A 223 -15.16 -2.06 26.63
N LEU A 224 -14.22 -1.18 26.98
CA LEU A 224 -13.39 -1.35 28.17
C LEU A 224 -14.23 -1.15 29.45
N TRP A 225 -15.07 -0.10 29.48
CA TRP A 225 -15.94 0.15 30.63
C TRP A 225 -16.87 -1.04 30.92
N LEU A 226 -17.40 -1.72 29.90
CA LEU A 226 -18.24 -2.91 30.09
C LEU A 226 -17.46 -4.15 30.54
N THR A 227 -16.17 -4.25 30.22
CA THR A 227 -15.38 -5.47 30.45
C THR A 227 -14.21 -5.32 31.43
N HIS A 228 -14.08 -4.17 32.09
CA HIS A 228 -12.97 -3.90 33.03
C HIS A 228 -12.86 -4.91 34.18
N GLY A 229 -13.99 -5.46 34.64
CA GLY A 229 -14.03 -6.49 35.70
C GLY A 229 -13.67 -7.90 35.24
N LEU A 230 -13.51 -8.13 33.94
CA LEU A 230 -13.11 -9.43 33.38
C LEU A 230 -11.59 -9.57 33.32
N PRO A 231 -11.07 -10.82 33.32
CA PRO A 231 -9.66 -11.09 33.06
C PRO A 231 -9.21 -10.47 31.74
N SER A 232 -7.96 -9.99 31.67
CA SER A 232 -7.44 -9.21 30.54
C SER A 232 -7.67 -9.85 29.16
N PHE A 233 -7.63 -11.19 29.07
CA PHE A 233 -7.84 -11.91 27.80
C PHE A 233 -9.30 -11.92 27.31
N LEU A 234 -10.27 -11.67 28.19
CA LEU A 234 -11.71 -11.58 27.90
C LEU A 234 -12.19 -10.13 27.72
N GLN A 235 -11.31 -9.14 27.89
CA GLN A 235 -11.66 -7.74 27.68
C GLN A 235 -11.87 -7.47 26.18
N LEU A 236 -12.97 -6.78 25.84
CA LEU A 236 -13.33 -6.50 24.45
C LEU A 236 -12.22 -5.80 23.65
N PRO A 237 -11.46 -4.83 24.19
CA PRO A 237 -10.34 -4.23 23.47
C PRO A 237 -9.26 -5.23 23.09
N VAL A 238 -8.92 -6.17 23.99
CA VAL A 238 -7.88 -7.19 23.76
C VAL A 238 -8.35 -8.19 22.70
N MET A 239 -9.62 -8.63 22.78
CA MET A 239 -10.21 -9.50 21.75
C MET A 239 -10.29 -8.80 20.38
N ALA A 240 -10.68 -7.53 20.33
CA ALA A 240 -10.71 -6.75 19.10
C ALA A 240 -9.32 -6.60 18.48
N GLN A 241 -8.30 -6.32 19.29
CA GLN A 241 -6.91 -6.29 18.84
C GLN A 241 -6.46 -7.64 18.29
N TRP A 242 -6.81 -8.76 18.94
CA TRP A 242 -6.50 -10.09 18.43
C TRP A 242 -7.12 -10.33 17.05
N VAL A 243 -8.41 -9.99 16.88
CA VAL A 243 -9.10 -10.12 15.57
C VAL A 243 -8.41 -9.25 14.51
N LEU A 244 -8.09 -8.00 14.81
CA LEU A 244 -7.50 -7.06 13.85
C LEU A 244 -6.05 -7.38 13.48
N TYR A 245 -5.22 -7.75 14.46
CA TYR A 245 -3.78 -7.93 14.25
C TYR A 245 -3.39 -9.36 13.88
N ILE A 246 -4.17 -10.37 14.28
CA ILE A 246 -3.85 -11.77 14.00
C ILE A 246 -4.75 -12.30 12.87
N ALA A 247 -6.07 -12.33 13.07
CA ALA A 247 -6.98 -12.91 12.09
C ALA A 247 -7.08 -12.09 10.79
N ASN A 248 -7.32 -10.78 10.91
CA ASN A 248 -7.43 -9.89 9.76
C ASN A 248 -6.10 -9.73 9.02
N SER A 249 -4.96 -9.68 9.73
CA SER A 249 -3.67 -9.62 9.05
C SER A 249 -3.39 -10.88 8.21
N ALA A 250 -3.78 -12.07 8.68
CA ALA A 250 -3.69 -13.30 7.89
C ALA A 250 -4.55 -13.24 6.61
N ALA A 251 -5.79 -12.76 6.73
CA ALA A 251 -6.69 -12.63 5.58
C ALA A 251 -6.19 -11.60 4.55
N VAL A 252 -5.79 -10.41 5.04
CA VAL A 252 -5.25 -9.34 4.20
C VAL A 252 -3.98 -9.81 3.47
N ARG A 253 -3.10 -10.58 4.13
CA ARG A 253 -1.92 -11.18 3.49
C ARG A 253 -2.29 -12.13 2.34
N GLY A 254 -3.27 -13.01 2.54
CA GLY A 254 -3.76 -13.89 1.47
C GLY A 254 -4.36 -13.11 0.29
N MET A 255 -5.09 -12.04 0.57
CA MET A 255 -5.64 -11.14 -0.45
C MET A 255 -4.53 -10.45 -1.26
N TRP A 256 -3.54 -9.87 -0.58
CA TRP A 256 -2.38 -9.25 -1.25
C TRP A 256 -1.65 -10.23 -2.15
N PHE A 257 -1.37 -11.43 -1.65
CA PHE A 257 -0.77 -12.50 -2.45
C PHE A 257 -1.59 -12.76 -3.73
N GLY A 258 -2.90 -12.97 -3.61
CA GLY A 258 -3.78 -13.23 -4.75
C GLY A 258 -3.80 -12.07 -5.75
N MET A 259 -3.87 -10.82 -5.26
CA MET A 259 -3.84 -9.63 -6.11
C MET A 259 -2.52 -9.49 -6.86
N MET A 260 -1.38 -9.71 -6.20
CA MET A 260 -0.06 -9.58 -6.83
C MET A 260 0.17 -10.67 -7.88
N VAL A 261 -0.17 -11.91 -7.57
CA VAL A 261 -0.12 -13.06 -8.50
C VAL A 261 -1.02 -12.78 -9.72
N GLY A 262 -2.23 -12.27 -9.50
CA GLY A 262 -3.15 -11.86 -10.55
C GLY A 262 -2.61 -10.73 -11.43
N ALA A 263 -2.04 -9.69 -10.82
CA ALA A 263 -1.45 -8.57 -11.54
C ALA A 263 -0.26 -9.00 -12.41
N ILE A 264 0.62 -9.88 -11.90
CA ILE A 264 1.73 -10.46 -12.68
C ILE A 264 1.19 -11.28 -13.86
N ALA A 265 0.16 -12.10 -13.63
CA ALA A 265 -0.42 -12.92 -14.69
C ALA A 265 -1.01 -12.06 -15.83
N VAL A 266 -1.72 -10.98 -15.49
CA VAL A 266 -2.27 -10.03 -16.47
C VAL A 266 -1.15 -9.25 -17.18
N GLY A 267 -0.18 -8.71 -16.44
CA GLY A 267 0.97 -8.01 -17.02
C GLY A 267 1.76 -8.88 -18.00
N LEU A 268 1.94 -10.15 -17.67
CA LEU A 268 2.65 -11.10 -18.52
C LEU A 268 1.85 -11.51 -19.76
N ARG A 269 0.51 -11.52 -19.67
CA ARG A 269 -0.37 -11.68 -20.84
C ARG A 269 -0.24 -10.51 -21.80
N PHE A 270 -0.24 -9.28 -21.29
CA PHE A 270 0.00 -8.09 -22.11
C PHE A 270 1.39 -8.15 -22.76
N TRP A 271 2.44 -8.42 -21.97
CA TRP A 271 3.83 -8.37 -22.46
C TRP A 271 4.13 -9.44 -23.51
N LEU A 272 3.56 -10.64 -23.35
CA LEU A 272 3.72 -11.73 -24.33
C LEU A 272 2.72 -11.66 -25.48
N SER A 273 1.88 -10.62 -25.55
CA SER A 273 0.80 -10.44 -26.52
C SER A 273 -0.06 -11.70 -26.65
N LEU A 274 -0.46 -12.23 -25.49
CA LEU A 274 -1.30 -13.43 -25.40
C LEU A 274 -2.78 -13.10 -25.33
N GLU A 275 -3.11 -11.82 -25.18
CA GLU A 275 -4.48 -11.33 -25.35
C GLU A 275 -4.82 -11.35 -26.84
N ARG A 276 -5.52 -12.41 -27.27
CA ARG A 276 -6.15 -12.48 -28.59
C ARG A 276 -7.63 -12.14 -28.43
N GLY A 277 -8.12 -11.20 -29.25
CA GLY A 277 -9.55 -10.82 -29.39
C GLY A 277 -10.02 -9.86 -28.30
N ALA A 278 -10.15 -8.56 -28.55
CA ALA A 278 -11.36 -8.00 -29.15
C ALA A 278 -11.11 -6.96 -30.25
N PHE A 279 -9.85 -6.63 -30.56
CA PHE A 279 -9.52 -5.61 -31.56
C PHE A 279 -9.57 -6.12 -33.00
N PHE A 280 -9.52 -7.45 -33.20
CA PHE A 280 -9.53 -8.08 -34.52
C PHE A 280 -10.90 -8.64 -34.96
N ASP A 281 -11.91 -8.63 -34.08
CA ASP A 281 -13.27 -9.09 -34.38
C ASP A 281 -14.22 -7.94 -34.80
N ARG A 282 -13.71 -6.71 -34.91
CA ARG A 282 -14.42 -5.65 -35.63
C ARG A 282 -13.93 -5.65 -37.07
N GLU A 283 -14.55 -6.53 -37.85
CA GLU A 283 -14.50 -6.50 -39.31
C GLU A 283 -14.82 -5.08 -39.81
N LEU A 284 -14.06 -4.66 -40.82
CA LEU A 284 -14.24 -3.42 -41.59
C LEU A 284 -15.56 -3.44 -42.36
#